data_AF-A0A1Q7BRS1-F1
#
_entry.id   AF-A0A1Q7BRS1-F1
#
_cell.length_a   1.000
_cell.length_b   1.000
_cell.length_c   1.000
_cell.angle_alpha   90.00
_cell.angle_beta   90.00
_cell.angle_gamma   90.00
#
_symmetry.space_group_name_H-M   'P 1'
#
loop_
_entity.id
_entity.type
_entity.pdbx_description
1 polymer ?
#
loop_
_entity_poly.entity_id
_entity_poly.type
_entity_poly.pdbx_seq_one_letter_code
_entity_poly.pdbx_strand_id
1 'polypeptide(L)'
;MVSTEIEPAKCRAATGSIRRAGLDDVAQVLEGDALATLPAVPGPVDLVFLDGWKDLYLPVFELLRPKLREGAVVVADNVNFPEVRPYLARVREDPGFVSATLPGSHVECSWYLAPPAR
;
A
#
# COMPACT_ATOMS: atom_id res chain seq x y z
N MET A 1 -4.99 -4.94 10.53
CA MET A 1 -4.99 -4.03 9.37
C MET A 1 -4.77 -2.60 9.85
N VAL A 2 -3.87 -1.86 9.21
CA VAL A 2 -3.69 -0.42 9.45
C VAL A 2 -3.99 0.31 8.15
N SER A 3 -4.84 1.34 8.21
CA SER A 3 -5.10 2.25 7.09
C SER A 3 -4.72 3.68 7.49
N THR A 4 -4.51 4.56 6.51
CA THR A 4 -4.25 5.99 6.72
C THR A 4 -5.16 6.82 5.82
N GLU A 5 -5.66 7.95 6.33
CA GLU A 5 -6.53 8.85 5.59
C GLU A 5 -6.30 10.29 6.07
N ILE A 6 -6.23 11.23 5.14
CA ILE A 6 -5.90 12.64 5.43
C ILE A 6 -7.13 13.45 5.82
N GLU A 7 -8.31 13.09 5.29
CA GLU A 7 -9.56 13.81 5.52
C GLU A 7 -10.22 13.37 6.84
N PRO A 8 -10.31 14.24 7.86
CA PRO A 8 -10.84 13.87 9.18
C PRO A 8 -12.28 13.34 9.13
N ALA A 9 -13.12 13.85 8.23
CA ALA A 9 -14.49 13.35 8.08
C ALA A 9 -14.53 11.89 7.61
N LYS A 10 -13.66 11.51 6.68
CA LYS A 10 -13.52 10.13 6.22
C LYS A 10 -12.93 9.24 7.29
N CYS A 11 -11.94 9.72 8.05
CA CYS A 11 -11.38 8.99 9.20
C CYS A 11 -12.46 8.61 10.21
N ARG A 12 -13.30 9.57 10.61
CA ARG A 12 -14.42 9.32 11.54
C ARG A 12 -15.43 8.32 10.98
N ALA A 13 -15.79 8.46 9.70
CA ALA A 13 -16.73 7.54 9.04
C ALA A 13 -16.17 6.11 8.93
N ALA A 14 -14.90 5.96 8.54
CA ALA A 14 -14.23 4.66 8.43
C ALA A 14 -14.08 3.99 9.80
N THR A 15 -13.61 4.74 10.81
CA THR A 15 -13.48 4.25 12.20
C THR A 15 -14.84 3.82 12.76
N GLY A 16 -15.89 4.59 12.52
CA GLY A 16 -17.24 4.23 12.93
C GLY A 16 -17.76 2.97 12.25
N SER A 17 -17.41 2.76 10.97
CA SER A 17 -17.80 1.57 10.21
C SER A 17 -17.06 0.31 10.71
N ILE A 18 -15.77 0.42 11.00
CA ILE A 18 -14.96 -0.64 11.62
C ILE A 18 -15.57 -1.07 12.96
N ARG A 19 -15.88 -0.11 13.85
CA ARG A 19 -16.52 -0.38 15.15
C ARG A 19 -17.88 -1.06 15.01
N ARG A 20 -18.73 -0.59 14.10
CA ARG A 20 -20.05 -1.22 13.85
C ARG A 20 -19.92 -2.66 13.32
N ALA A 21 -18.84 -2.96 12.61
CA ALA A 21 -18.54 -4.30 12.14
C ALA A 21 -17.92 -5.21 13.23
N GLY A 22 -17.57 -4.66 14.41
CA GLY A 22 -16.91 -5.40 15.49
C GLY A 22 -15.48 -5.82 15.14
N LEU A 23 -14.76 -5.00 14.36
CA LEU A 23 -13.39 -5.28 13.88
C LEU A 23 -12.35 -4.31 14.47
N ASP A 24 -12.71 -3.53 15.49
CA ASP A 24 -11.85 -2.51 16.08
C ASP A 24 -10.68 -3.06 16.91
N ASP A 25 -10.69 -4.36 17.19
CA ASP A 25 -9.57 -5.11 17.77
C ASP A 25 -8.49 -5.46 16.73
N VAL A 26 -8.86 -5.54 15.44
CA VAL A 26 -7.97 -5.95 14.34
C VAL A 26 -7.75 -4.88 13.27
N ALA A 27 -8.49 -3.77 13.30
CA ALA A 27 -8.40 -2.70 12.30
C ALA A 27 -8.38 -1.30 12.92
N GLN A 28 -7.46 -0.46 12.43
CA GLN A 28 -7.35 0.94 12.86
C GLN A 28 -7.12 1.88 11.66
N VAL A 29 -7.56 3.14 11.80
CA VAL A 29 -7.33 4.23 10.84
C VAL A 29 -6.42 5.26 11.51
N LEU A 30 -5.29 5.55 10.88
CA LEU A 30 -4.39 6.64 11.25
C LEU A 30 -4.84 7.90 10.51
N GLU A 31 -5.31 8.91 11.25
CA GLU A 31 -5.67 10.21 10.68
C GLU A 31 -4.40 11.02 10.39
N GLY A 32 -4.21 11.42 9.13
CA GLY A 32 -3.08 12.24 8.69
C GLY A 32 -2.50 11.84 7.33
N ASP A 33 -1.46 12.57 6.94
CA ASP A 33 -0.68 12.29 5.73
C ASP A 33 -0.03 10.91 5.81
N ALA A 34 -0.20 10.10 4.76
CA ALA A 34 0.37 8.75 4.66
C ALA A 34 1.88 8.72 4.89
N LEU A 35 2.63 9.72 4.39
CA LEU A 35 4.08 9.80 4.57
C LEU A 35 4.48 10.17 6.00
N ALA A 36 3.56 10.72 6.79
CA ALA A 36 3.76 11.03 8.21
C ALA A 36 3.28 9.89 9.13
N THR A 37 2.21 9.18 8.76
CA THR A 37 1.59 8.14 9.60
C THR A 37 2.22 6.77 9.41
N LEU A 38 2.53 6.37 8.16
CA LEU A 38 3.07 5.05 7.83
C LEU A 38 4.50 4.76 8.35
N PRO A 39 5.40 5.75 8.59
CA PRO A 39 6.69 5.50 9.24
C PRO A 39 6.59 4.75 10.57
N ALA A 40 5.55 5.02 11.37
CA ALA A 40 5.35 4.42 12.68
C ALA A 40 4.77 2.98 12.63
N VAL A 41 4.28 2.53 11.47
CA VAL A 41 3.70 1.18 11.32
C VAL A 41 4.81 0.13 11.41
N PRO A 42 4.74 -0.84 12.36
CA PRO A 42 5.75 -1.87 12.47
C PRO A 42 5.66 -2.88 11.32
N GLY A 43 6.79 -3.48 10.96
CA GLY A 43 6.85 -4.66 10.09
C GLY A 43 6.88 -5.96 10.90
N PRO A 44 6.85 -7.12 10.21
CA PRO A 44 6.77 -7.25 8.77
C PRO A 44 5.34 -7.03 8.23
N VAL A 45 5.23 -6.49 7.02
CA VAL A 45 3.95 -6.23 6.32
C VAL A 45 3.73 -7.32 5.29
N ASP A 46 2.58 -8.00 5.38
CA ASP A 46 2.18 -9.07 4.46
C ASP A 46 1.51 -8.56 3.18
N LEU A 47 0.80 -7.44 3.28
CA LEU A 47 0.03 -6.87 2.19
C LEU A 47 0.04 -5.34 2.27
N VAL A 48 0.27 -4.70 1.12
CA VAL A 48 0.08 -3.25 0.93
C VAL A 48 -0.97 -3.05 -0.14
N PHE A 49 -1.98 -2.23 0.17
CA PHE A 49 -2.97 -1.80 -0.81
C PHE A 49 -2.80 -0.31 -1.08
N LEU A 50 -2.32 0.05 -2.27
CA LEU A 50 -2.18 1.43 -2.72
C LEU A 50 -3.47 1.83 -3.45
N ASP A 51 -4.27 2.64 -2.77
CA ASP A 51 -5.50 3.26 -3.29
C ASP A 51 -5.67 4.69 -2.76
N GLY A 52 -4.59 5.46 -2.87
CA GLY A 52 -4.53 6.86 -2.44
C GLY A 52 -4.34 7.83 -3.61
N TRP A 53 -3.78 9.00 -3.32
CA TRP A 53 -3.31 9.92 -4.35
C TRP A 53 -2.20 9.28 -5.18
N LYS A 54 -2.35 9.33 -6.50
CA LYS A 54 -1.50 8.56 -7.44
C LYS A 54 -0.03 8.99 -7.40
N ASP A 55 0.24 10.29 -7.20
CA ASP A 55 1.60 10.82 -7.00
C ASP A 55 2.29 10.27 -5.74
N LEU A 56 1.53 9.76 -4.78
CA LEU A 56 2.07 9.18 -3.54
C LEU A 56 2.40 7.69 -3.65
N TYR A 57 2.08 7.01 -4.76
CA TYR A 57 2.30 5.55 -4.85
C TYR A 57 3.77 5.19 -4.71
N LEU A 58 4.65 5.88 -5.44
CA LEU A 58 6.09 5.66 -5.37
C LEU A 58 6.67 5.97 -3.98
N PRO A 59 6.45 7.15 -3.37
CA PRO A 59 7.03 7.45 -2.06
C PRO A 59 6.46 6.56 -0.95
N VAL A 60 5.17 6.19 -0.99
CA VAL A 60 4.59 5.23 -0.03
C VAL A 60 5.18 3.83 -0.23
N PHE A 61 5.35 3.39 -1.47
CA PHE A 61 5.99 2.11 -1.78
C PHE A 61 7.42 2.05 -1.23
N GLU A 62 8.25 3.06 -1.51
CA GLU A 62 9.64 3.09 -1.01
C GLU A 62 9.71 3.14 0.53
N LEU A 63 8.78 3.85 1.16
CA LEU A 63 8.68 3.91 2.62
C LEU A 63 8.32 2.57 3.25
N LEU A 64 7.43 1.79 2.61
CA LEU A 64 6.97 0.50 3.11
C LEU A 64 7.83 -0.68 2.66
N ARG A 65 8.56 -0.56 1.55
CA ARG A 65 9.39 -1.64 0.97
C ARG A 65 10.34 -2.31 1.99
N PRO A 66 11.07 -1.57 2.86
CA PRO A 66 11.94 -2.18 3.87
C PRO A 66 11.19 -2.99 4.95
N LYS A 67 9.88 -2.79 5.08
CA LYS A 67 9.02 -3.45 6.06
C LYS A 67 8.30 -4.67 5.48
N LEU A 68 8.40 -4.94 4.18
CA LEU A 68 7.71 -6.05 3.54
C LEU A 68 8.31 -7.39 3.98
N ARG A 69 7.43 -8.36 4.29
CA ARG A 69 7.84 -9.76 4.46
C ARG A 69 8.18 -10.37 3.11
N GLU A 70 9.14 -11.28 3.05
CA GLU A 70 9.26 -12.18 1.88
C GLU A 70 7.91 -12.91 1.65
N GLY A 71 7.44 -12.89 0.41
CA GLY A 71 6.11 -13.35 0.00
C GLY A 71 4.99 -12.32 0.16
N ALA A 72 5.28 -11.09 0.60
CA ALA A 72 4.29 -10.02 0.68
C ALA A 72 3.79 -9.58 -0.70
N VAL A 73 2.57 -9.04 -0.75
CA VAL A 73 1.95 -8.55 -1.99
C VAL A 73 1.66 -7.06 -1.90
N VAL A 74 2.12 -6.30 -2.89
CA VAL A 74 1.70 -4.92 -3.11
C VAL A 74 0.66 -4.91 -4.22
N VAL A 75 -0.55 -4.46 -3.90
CA VAL A 75 -1.66 -4.31 -4.83
C VAL A 75 -1.90 -2.82 -5.03
N ALA A 76 -1.81 -2.34 -6.26
CA ALA A 76 -1.97 -0.94 -6.61
C ALA A 76 -3.16 -0.75 -7.54
N ASP A 77 -4.14 0.07 -7.14
CA ASP A 77 -5.36 0.32 -7.93
C ASP A 77 -5.24 1.55 -8.86
N ASN A 78 -6.01 1.52 -9.95
CA ASN A 78 -6.06 2.48 -11.05
C ASN A 78 -4.69 2.84 -11.64
N VAL A 79 -3.91 1.83 -12.02
CA VAL A 79 -2.57 2.00 -12.59
C VAL A 79 -2.56 2.52 -14.03
N ASN A 80 -3.73 2.78 -14.60
CA ASN A 80 -3.90 3.44 -15.90
C ASN A 80 -3.66 4.96 -15.84
N PHE A 81 -3.59 5.55 -14.65
CA PHE A 81 -3.29 6.97 -14.46
C PHE A 81 -1.81 7.27 -14.75
N PRO A 82 -1.49 8.32 -15.54
CA PRO A 82 -0.11 8.67 -15.88
C PRO A 82 0.82 8.88 -14.67
N GLU A 83 0.28 9.42 -13.58
CA GLU A 83 0.95 9.71 -12.31
C GLU A 83 1.53 8.44 -11.65
N VAL A 84 0.95 7.27 -11.95
CA VAL A 84 1.37 5.98 -11.39
C VAL A 84 2.58 5.39 -12.12
N ARG A 85 2.95 5.92 -13.30
CA ARG A 85 4.06 5.39 -14.13
C ARG A 85 5.40 5.28 -13.39
N PRO A 86 5.84 6.25 -12.57
CA PRO A 86 7.08 6.12 -11.82
C PRO A 86 7.07 4.94 -10.83
N TYR A 87 5.93 4.69 -10.17
CA TYR A 87 5.75 3.53 -9.30
C TYR A 87 5.82 2.21 -10.11
N LEU A 88 5.12 2.13 -11.24
CA LEU A 88 5.14 0.93 -12.09
C LEU A 88 6.54 0.61 -12.62
N ALA A 89 7.27 1.62 -13.11
CA ALA A 89 8.64 1.44 -13.56
C ALA A 89 9.50 0.89 -12.40
N ARG A 90 9.40 1.51 -11.23
CA ARG A 90 10.20 1.15 -10.07
C ARG A 90 9.95 -0.28 -9.58
N VAL A 91 8.69 -0.73 -9.50
CA VAL A 91 8.36 -2.06 -8.99
C VAL A 91 8.67 -3.15 -10.02
N ARG A 92 8.51 -2.87 -11.33
CA ARG A 92 8.79 -3.83 -12.41
C ARG A 92 10.28 -4.01 -12.70
N GLU A 93 11.10 -3.00 -12.43
CA GLU A 93 12.56 -3.06 -12.58
C GLU A 93 13.25 -3.66 -11.35
N ASP A 94 12.54 -3.81 -10.23
CA ASP A 94 13.10 -4.37 -9.00
C ASP A 94 13.24 -5.90 -9.10
N PRO A 95 14.47 -6.45 -9.05
CA PRO A 95 14.64 -7.91 -9.12
C PRO A 95 14.08 -8.64 -7.90
N GLY A 96 13.78 -7.93 -6.81
CA GLY A 96 13.09 -8.48 -5.64
C GLY A 96 11.58 -8.61 -5.83
N PHE A 97 11.02 -8.22 -6.98
CA PHE A 97 9.60 -8.33 -7.26
C PHE A 97 9.30 -9.10 -8.54
N VAL A 98 8.17 -9.80 -8.52
CA VAL A 98 7.46 -10.23 -9.73
C VAL A 98 6.17 -9.44 -9.79
N SER A 99 5.90 -8.79 -10.92
CA SER A 99 4.77 -7.88 -11.06
C SER A 99 3.95 -8.18 -12.32
N ALA A 100 2.63 -8.05 -12.21
CA ALA A 100 1.72 -8.16 -13.34
C ALA A 100 0.51 -7.25 -13.16
N THR A 101 0.10 -6.58 -14.25
CA THR A 101 -1.22 -5.95 -14.32
C THR A 101 -2.26 -7.03 -14.58
N LEU A 102 -3.29 -7.13 -13.76
CA LEU A 102 -4.31 -8.16 -13.95
C LEU A 102 -5.11 -7.88 -15.24
N PRO A 103 -5.32 -8.88 -16.12
CA PRO A 103 -6.00 -8.68 -17.39
C PRO A 103 -7.40 -8.08 -17.24
N GLY A 104 -7.73 -7.09 -18.07
CA GLY A 104 -9.03 -6.41 -18.03
C GLY A 104 -9.26 -5.54 -16.79
N SER A 105 -8.24 -5.38 -15.94
CA SER A 105 -8.28 -4.49 -14.77
C SER A 105 -7.35 -3.29 -14.96
N HIS A 106 -7.40 -2.39 -13.99
CA HIS A 106 -6.38 -1.36 -13.79
C HIS A 106 -5.66 -1.58 -12.46
N VAL A 107 -5.44 -2.84 -12.09
CA VAL A 107 -4.78 -3.25 -10.85
C VAL A 107 -3.44 -3.90 -11.17
N GLU A 108 -2.36 -3.41 -10.56
CA GLU A 108 -1.05 -4.07 -10.54
C GLU A 108 -0.92 -4.90 -9.27
N CYS A 109 -0.58 -6.19 -9.41
CA CYS A 109 -0.15 -7.03 -8.30
C CYS A 109 1.36 -7.27 -8.39
N SER A 110 2.07 -7.02 -7.31
CA SER A 110 3.53 -7.18 -7.20
C SER A 110 3.87 -8.04 -5.99
N TRP A 111 4.46 -9.21 -6.21
CA TRP A 111 4.88 -10.15 -5.18
C TRP A 111 6.35 -9.92 -4.83
N TYR A 112 6.65 -9.68 -3.56
CA TYR A 112 8.00 -9.49 -3.06
C TYR A 112 8.67 -10.84 -2.79
N LEU A 113 9.74 -11.14 -3.52
CA LEU A 113 10.51 -12.39 -3.44
C LEU A 113 11.77 -12.28 -2.57
N ALA A 114 11.93 -11.15 -1.87
CA ALA A 114 13.18 -10.72 -1.23
C ALA A 114 14.29 -10.32 -2.23
N PRO A 115 15.26 -9.48 -1.81
CA PRO A 115 16.34 -9.05 -2.69
C PRO A 115 17.21 -10.27 -3.04
N PRO A 116 17.73 -10.36 -4.28
CA PRO A 116 18.70 -11.40 -4.61
C PRO A 116 19.89 -11.34 -3.64
N ALA A 117 20.32 -12.51 -3.14
CA ALA A 117 21.51 -12.61 -2.31
C ALA A 117 22.69 -11.99 -3.06
N ARG A 118 23.41 -11.09 -2.38
CA ARG A 118 24.65 -10.48 -2.91
C ARG A 118 25.76 -11.52 -3.01
#